data_AF-A0A067MIR6-F1
#
_entry.id   AF-A0A067MIR6-F1
#
_cell.length_a   1.000
_cell.length_b   1.000
_cell.length_c   1.000
_cell.angle_alpha   90.00
_cell.angle_beta   90.00
_cell.angle_gamma   90.00
#
_symmetry.space_group_name_H-M   'P 1'
#
loop_
_entity.id
_entity.type
_entity.pdbx_description
1 polymer ?
#
loop_
_entity_poly.entity_id
_entity_poly.type
_entity_poly.pdbx_seq_one_letter_code
_entity_poly.pdbx_strand_id
1 'polypeptide(L)'
;MLLLELDYYDVLREIVLFVQGSRSLLALALTCRTLRRRDIIIPDVLFARVTLSRRSSRAQVASFEASIEAEGSTAGNAVLYFKNSCGTWGSRWIGLGWSHALQRMPNLRSLDVRLPYMESTPHFFRQLVIGATNLQSLTLANYEPACDDSPLGDLGGLRRLSIDFLGGPGHSEYFLTRDSALGRALLNFRDTLKELSLDSIRWNLDANDPLPHASSRLVLGGRPFMWPHVTKLHLKNVSIASVKNQIAMEHSVG
;
A
#
# COMPACT_ATOMS: atom_id res chain seq x y z
N MET A 1 -5.52 26.47 35.24
CA MET A 1 -5.65 24.99 35.18
C MET A 1 -5.98 24.57 33.74
N LEU A 2 -5.11 24.89 32.76
CA LEU A 2 -5.35 24.64 31.32
C LEU A 2 -4.06 24.34 30.52
N LEU A 3 -2.88 24.32 31.16
CA LEU A 3 -1.59 24.06 30.48
C LEU A 3 -1.10 22.61 30.60
N LEU A 4 -1.75 21.77 31.41
CA LEU A 4 -1.43 20.35 31.55
C LEU A 4 -2.20 19.44 30.57
N GLU A 5 -3.16 19.98 29.81
CA GLU A 5 -4.05 19.15 28.98
C GLU A 5 -3.56 18.90 27.55
N LEU A 6 -2.65 19.73 27.02
CA LEU A 6 -2.23 19.64 25.62
C LEU A 6 -1.00 18.74 25.45
N ASP A 7 0.05 18.87 26.28
CA ASP A 7 1.23 17.99 26.17
C ASP A 7 0.96 16.55 26.61
N TYR A 8 0.02 16.34 27.53
CA TYR A 8 -0.24 15.00 28.06
C TYR A 8 -0.88 14.06 27.02
N TYR A 9 -1.68 14.59 26.09
CA TYR A 9 -2.31 13.77 25.05
C TYR A 9 -1.29 13.29 24.02
N ASP A 10 -0.42 14.18 23.55
CA ASP A 10 0.61 13.81 22.56
C ASP A 10 1.60 12.81 23.17
N VAL A 11 2.03 13.02 24.42
CA VAL A 11 2.90 12.06 25.13
C VAL A 11 2.20 10.72 25.35
N LEU A 12 0.93 10.71 25.79
CA LEU A 12 0.17 9.47 25.94
C LEU A 12 0.00 8.74 24.61
N ARG A 13 -0.27 9.48 23.53
CA ARG A 13 -0.41 8.95 22.18
C ARG A 13 0.89 8.29 21.74
N GLU A 14 2.03 8.93 21.94
CA GLU A 14 3.34 8.34 21.64
C GLU A 14 3.63 7.10 22.49
N ILE A 15 3.33 7.13 23.79
CA ILE A 15 3.48 5.95 24.67
C ILE A 15 2.60 4.80 24.18
N VAL A 16 1.34 5.08 23.84
CA VAL A 16 0.40 4.10 23.28
C VAL A 16 0.94 3.52 21.97
N LEU A 17 1.46 4.37 21.09
CA LEU A 17 2.08 3.93 19.84
C LEU A 17 3.34 3.09 20.08
N PHE A 18 3.97 3.19 21.25
CA PHE A 18 5.10 2.34 21.64
C PHE A 18 4.64 0.97 22.19
N VAL A 19 3.47 0.89 22.84
CA VAL A 19 2.94 -0.37 23.39
C VAL A 19 2.47 -1.28 22.26
N GLN A 20 3.30 -2.27 21.91
CA GLN A 20 3.02 -3.25 20.87
C GLN A 20 2.10 -4.37 21.38
N GLY A 21 0.81 -4.07 21.56
CA GLY A 21 -0.18 -5.12 21.85
C GLY A 21 -1.54 -4.58 22.28
N SER A 22 -2.59 -5.02 21.60
CA SER A 22 -3.98 -4.67 21.92
C SER A 22 -4.37 -5.05 23.34
N ARG A 23 -3.83 -6.17 23.88
CA ARG A 23 -4.06 -6.58 25.27
C ARG A 23 -3.44 -5.62 26.28
N SER A 24 -2.20 -5.20 26.05
CA SER A 24 -1.50 -4.25 26.91
C SER A 24 -2.15 -2.87 26.84
N LEU A 25 -2.57 -2.44 25.65
CA LEU A 25 -3.32 -1.21 25.45
C LEU A 25 -4.70 -1.25 26.12
N LEU A 26 -5.43 -2.35 26.01
CA LEU A 26 -6.70 -2.52 26.69
C LEU A 26 -6.51 -2.55 28.22
N ALA A 27 -5.52 -3.29 28.72
CA ALA A 27 -5.19 -3.30 30.14
C ALA A 27 -4.83 -1.89 30.65
N LEU A 28 -4.06 -1.12 29.87
CA LEU A 28 -3.74 0.27 30.16
C LEU A 28 -5.01 1.14 30.15
N ALA A 29 -5.87 1.01 29.14
CA ALA A 29 -7.13 1.74 29.03
C ALA A 29 -8.08 1.43 30.20
N LEU A 30 -8.13 0.17 30.64
CA LEU A 30 -8.97 -0.27 31.76
C LEU A 30 -8.41 0.17 33.12
N THR A 31 -7.08 0.23 33.28
CA THR A 31 -6.43 0.62 34.54
C THR A 31 -6.29 2.14 34.69
N CYS A 32 -6.22 2.89 33.59
CA CYS A 32 -6.06 4.34 33.63
C CYS A 32 -7.44 5.04 33.61
N ARG A 33 -7.88 5.55 34.77
CA ARG A 33 -9.17 6.28 34.90
C ARG A 33 -9.29 7.48 33.94
N THR A 34 -8.18 8.10 33.57
CA THR A 34 -8.12 9.22 32.61
C THR A 34 -8.42 8.77 31.18
N LEU A 35 -7.97 7.58 30.79
CA LEU A 35 -8.32 6.96 29.50
C LEU A 35 -9.79 6.53 29.46
N ARG A 36 -10.32 6.04 30.59
CA ARG A 36 -11.72 5.62 30.70
C ARG A 36 -12.74 6.77 30.72
N ARG A 37 -12.36 7.94 31.21
CA ARG A 37 -13.26 9.11 31.32
C ARG A 37 -13.44 9.88 30.01
N ARG A 38 -12.57 9.68 29.03
CA ARG A 38 -12.69 10.32 27.72
C ARG A 38 -13.07 9.24 26.72
N ASP A 39 -14.36 9.17 26.37
CA ASP A 39 -14.92 8.27 25.35
C ASP A 39 -14.22 8.40 23.97
N ILE A 40 -13.41 9.45 23.79
CA ILE A 40 -12.59 9.72 22.59
C ILE A 40 -11.27 8.93 22.58
N ILE A 41 -10.65 8.68 23.74
CA ILE A 41 -9.28 8.14 23.75
C ILE A 41 -9.28 6.65 23.39
N ILE A 42 -10.30 5.90 23.80
CA ILE A 42 -10.33 4.45 23.59
C ILE A 42 -10.35 4.10 22.10
N PRO A 43 -11.23 4.69 21.25
CA PRO A 43 -11.16 4.46 19.80
C PRO A 43 -9.82 4.88 19.20
N ASP A 44 -9.36 6.11 19.46
CA ASP A 44 -8.11 6.65 18.90
C ASP A 44 -6.90 5.77 19.20
N VAL A 45 -6.84 5.23 20.41
CA VAL A 45 -5.73 4.38 20.87
C VAL A 45 -5.86 2.94 20.36
N LEU A 46 -7.04 2.34 20.51
CA LEU A 46 -7.23 0.93 20.17
C LEU A 46 -7.25 0.70 18.65
N PHE A 47 -7.75 1.67 17.88
CA PHE A 47 -7.86 1.58 16.43
C PHE A 47 -6.67 2.19 15.68
N ALA A 48 -5.80 2.98 16.34
CA ALA A 48 -4.58 3.52 15.72
C ALA A 48 -3.78 2.48 14.94
N ARG A 49 -3.66 1.27 15.49
CA ARG A 49 -2.92 0.16 14.87
C ARG A 49 -3.74 -1.12 14.90
N VAL A 50 -4.33 -1.46 13.76
CA VAL A 50 -5.14 -2.66 13.62
C VAL A 50 -4.36 -3.69 12.83
N THR A 51 -4.21 -4.87 13.41
CA THR A 51 -3.60 -6.04 12.74
C THR A 51 -4.56 -7.21 12.77
N LEU A 52 -5.01 -7.62 11.60
CA LEU A 52 -5.77 -8.84 11.39
C LEU A 52 -4.82 -9.91 10.88
N SER A 53 -4.70 -11.00 11.63
CA SER A 53 -3.75 -12.08 11.36
C SER A 53 -4.49 -13.28 10.78
N ARG A 54 -3.75 -14.26 10.23
CA ARG A 54 -4.33 -15.55 9.82
C ARG A 54 -5.14 -16.27 10.91
N ARG A 55 -4.89 -15.95 12.19
CA ARG A 55 -5.59 -16.52 13.36
C ARG A 55 -6.78 -15.69 13.83
N SER A 56 -6.96 -14.47 13.32
CA SER A 56 -8.15 -13.68 13.61
C SER A 56 -9.37 -14.48 13.20
N SER A 57 -10.48 -14.44 13.94
CA SER A 57 -11.71 -15.17 13.60
C SER A 57 -12.60 -14.35 12.67
N ARG A 58 -13.56 -14.99 11.99
CA ARG A 58 -14.54 -14.27 11.15
C ARG A 58 -15.38 -13.29 11.95
N ALA A 59 -15.74 -13.65 13.17
CA ALA A 59 -16.43 -12.73 14.08
C ALA A 59 -15.57 -11.51 14.42
N GLN A 60 -14.24 -11.66 14.57
CA GLN A 60 -13.36 -10.52 14.84
C GLN A 60 -13.25 -9.58 13.65
N VAL A 61 -13.11 -10.12 12.43
CA VAL A 61 -13.07 -9.30 11.21
C VAL A 61 -14.40 -8.55 11.02
N ALA A 62 -15.53 -9.26 11.12
CA ALA A 62 -16.86 -8.65 10.99
C ALA A 62 -17.15 -7.64 12.10
N SER A 63 -16.72 -7.91 13.34
CA SER A 63 -16.87 -6.95 14.45
C SER A 63 -16.03 -5.70 14.23
N PHE A 64 -14.83 -5.83 13.67
CA PHE A 64 -14.01 -4.68 13.31
C PHE A 64 -14.68 -3.84 12.21
N GLU A 65 -15.11 -4.48 11.12
CA GLU A 65 -15.83 -3.83 10.02
C GLU A 65 -17.07 -3.10 10.53
N ALA A 66 -17.93 -3.78 11.29
CA ALA A 66 -19.13 -3.19 11.89
C ALA A 66 -18.79 -2.00 12.82
N SER A 67 -17.66 -2.03 13.52
CA SER A 67 -17.23 -0.91 14.37
C SER A 67 -16.83 0.31 13.54
N ILE A 68 -16.23 0.11 12.37
CA ILE A 68 -15.84 1.18 11.45
C ILE A 68 -17.07 1.76 10.73
N GLU A 69 -18.02 0.90 10.38
CA GLU A 69 -19.21 1.26 9.59
C GLU A 69 -20.37 1.79 10.44
N ALA A 70 -20.37 1.55 11.75
CA ALA A 70 -21.42 2.02 12.64
C ALA A 70 -21.65 3.53 12.51
N GLU A 71 -22.92 3.92 12.47
CA GLU A 71 -23.32 5.33 12.35
C GLU A 71 -22.75 6.17 13.51
N GLY A 72 -22.14 7.31 13.18
CA GLY A 72 -21.49 8.17 14.17
C GLY A 72 -20.17 7.63 14.74
N SER A 73 -19.69 6.47 14.28
CA SER A 73 -18.43 5.89 14.76
C SER A 73 -17.22 6.74 14.38
N THR A 74 -16.35 6.99 15.35
CA THR A 74 -15.03 7.61 15.13
C THR A 74 -13.92 6.57 14.90
N ALA A 75 -14.24 5.27 14.97
CA ALA A 75 -13.26 4.20 14.88
C ALA A 75 -12.49 4.23 13.56
N GLY A 76 -13.15 4.56 12.45
CA GLY A 76 -12.51 4.72 11.14
C GLY A 76 -11.46 5.83 11.12
N ASN A 77 -11.81 7.00 11.66
CA ASN A 77 -10.90 8.15 11.77
C ASN A 77 -9.67 7.85 12.64
N ALA A 78 -9.83 6.96 13.62
CA ALA A 78 -8.75 6.55 14.49
C ALA A 78 -7.72 5.65 13.79
N VAL A 79 -8.04 4.98 12.68
CA VAL A 79 -7.12 4.03 12.03
C VAL A 79 -5.99 4.77 11.30
N LEU A 80 -4.76 4.58 11.78
CA LEU A 80 -3.54 5.12 11.17
C LEU A 80 -2.71 4.05 10.47
N TYR A 81 -2.67 2.85 11.04
CA TYR A 81 -1.92 1.71 10.50
C TYR A 81 -2.85 0.51 10.44
N PHE A 82 -3.06 0.00 9.24
CA PHE A 82 -3.87 -1.18 9.02
C PHE A 82 -3.04 -2.28 8.36
N LYS A 83 -3.03 -3.45 9.00
CA LYS A 83 -2.39 -4.66 8.49
C LYS A 83 -3.39 -5.79 8.40
N ASN A 84 -3.60 -6.32 7.20
CA ASN A 84 -4.40 -7.51 6.93
C ASN A 84 -3.52 -8.64 6.39
N SER A 85 -3.21 -9.58 7.27
CA SER A 85 -2.55 -10.84 6.94
C SER A 85 -3.50 -12.04 7.02
N CYS A 86 -4.82 -11.81 7.19
CA CYS A 86 -5.79 -12.87 6.97
C CYS A 86 -5.57 -13.39 5.55
N GLY A 87 -5.33 -14.69 5.41
CA GLY A 87 -5.14 -15.30 4.09
C GLY A 87 -6.41 -15.17 3.24
N THR A 88 -6.43 -15.84 2.09
CA THR A 88 -7.60 -16.00 1.21
C THR A 88 -8.76 -16.70 1.91
N TRP A 89 -9.39 -16.02 2.85
CA TRP A 89 -10.56 -16.47 3.59
C TRP A 89 -11.79 -16.47 2.69
N GLY A 90 -11.76 -17.22 1.59
CA GLY A 90 -12.72 -17.12 0.52
C GLY A 90 -12.72 -15.72 -0.08
N SER A 91 -12.20 -15.56 -1.29
CA SER A 91 -12.12 -14.31 -2.06
C SER A 91 -13.36 -13.39 -2.00
N ARG A 92 -14.55 -13.91 -1.68
CA ARG A 92 -15.79 -13.15 -1.53
C ARG A 92 -15.83 -12.15 -0.37
N TRP A 93 -15.21 -12.42 0.77
CA TRP A 93 -15.37 -11.53 1.95
C TRP A 93 -14.48 -10.31 1.90
N ILE A 94 -13.31 -10.42 1.25
CA ILE A 94 -12.34 -9.33 1.22
C ILE A 94 -12.77 -8.24 0.22
N GLY A 95 -13.47 -8.60 -0.86
CA GLY A 95 -13.75 -7.67 -1.96
C GLY A 95 -14.75 -6.56 -1.64
N LEU A 96 -15.85 -6.88 -0.95
CA LEU A 96 -16.96 -5.91 -0.78
C LEU A 96 -16.83 -5.09 0.51
N GLY A 97 -16.66 -5.75 1.66
CA GLY A 97 -16.66 -5.08 2.97
C GLY A 97 -15.50 -4.12 3.19
N TRP A 98 -14.28 -4.53 2.80
CA TRP A 98 -13.09 -3.69 3.01
C TRP A 98 -13.09 -2.41 2.19
N SER A 99 -13.70 -2.45 1.01
CA SER A 99 -13.75 -1.28 0.14
C SER A 99 -14.50 -0.12 0.79
N HIS A 100 -15.57 -0.40 1.54
CA HIS A 100 -16.33 0.60 2.26
C HIS A 100 -15.67 0.98 3.59
N ALA A 101 -15.13 -0.01 4.33
CA ALA A 101 -14.39 0.27 5.56
C ALA A 101 -13.17 1.18 5.32
N LEU A 102 -12.40 0.98 4.23
CA LEU A 102 -11.22 1.80 3.90
C LEU A 102 -11.59 3.26 3.59
N GLN A 103 -12.74 3.51 2.95
CA GLN A 103 -13.23 4.89 2.74
C GLN A 103 -13.52 5.62 4.05
N ARG A 104 -13.84 4.87 5.12
CA ARG A 104 -14.06 5.40 6.46
C ARG A 104 -12.77 5.60 7.25
N MET A 105 -11.59 5.37 6.66
CA MET A 105 -10.28 5.53 7.30
C MET A 105 -9.45 6.68 6.71
N PRO A 106 -9.92 7.95 6.79
CA PRO A 106 -9.27 9.08 6.12
C PRO A 106 -7.87 9.41 6.63
N ASN A 107 -7.54 8.97 7.85
CA ASN A 107 -6.25 9.21 8.49
C ASN A 107 -5.26 8.06 8.28
N LEU A 108 -5.58 7.09 7.42
CA LEU A 108 -4.74 5.93 7.16
C LEU A 108 -3.38 6.36 6.56
N ARG A 109 -2.30 6.04 7.26
CA ARG A 109 -0.91 6.36 6.88
C ARG A 109 -0.15 5.14 6.36
N SER A 110 -0.49 3.96 6.85
CA SER A 110 0.16 2.71 6.44
C SER A 110 -0.86 1.63 6.19
N LEU A 111 -0.76 1.02 5.02
CA LEU A 111 -1.58 -0.11 4.62
C LEU A 111 -0.70 -1.29 4.26
N ASP A 112 -0.92 -2.44 4.89
CA ASP A 112 -0.26 -3.71 4.57
C ASP A 112 -1.33 -4.77 4.35
N VAL A 113 -1.58 -5.14 3.09
CA VAL A 113 -2.66 -6.06 2.73
C VAL A 113 -2.18 -7.18 1.84
N ARG A 114 -2.65 -8.39 2.12
CA ARG A 114 -2.56 -9.53 1.21
C ARG A 114 -3.84 -9.59 0.38
N LEU A 115 -3.71 -9.37 -0.93
CA LEU A 115 -4.84 -9.35 -1.84
C LEU A 115 -5.33 -10.78 -2.12
N PRO A 116 -6.66 -10.98 -2.22
CA PRO A 116 -7.20 -12.25 -2.68
C PRO A 116 -6.92 -12.42 -4.18
N TYR A 117 -6.74 -13.67 -4.60
CA TYR A 117 -6.63 -14.07 -6.00
C TYR A 117 -8.00 -13.95 -6.68
N MET A 118 -8.46 -12.76 -7.12
CA MET A 118 -9.69 -12.58 -7.90
C MET A 118 -9.77 -11.17 -8.55
N GLU A 119 -10.64 -11.05 -9.57
CA GLU A 119 -10.95 -9.87 -10.41
C GLU A 119 -11.36 -8.57 -9.68
N SER A 120 -11.54 -8.56 -8.35
CA SER A 120 -12.02 -7.40 -7.59
C SER A 120 -10.93 -6.35 -7.28
N THR A 121 -9.70 -6.58 -7.72
CA THR A 121 -8.54 -5.72 -7.47
C THR A 121 -8.75 -4.25 -7.87
N PRO A 122 -9.30 -3.89 -9.04
CA PRO A 122 -9.50 -2.48 -9.42
C PRO A 122 -10.41 -1.71 -8.45
N HIS A 123 -11.51 -2.34 -8.03
CA HIS A 123 -12.48 -1.72 -7.13
C HIS A 123 -11.88 -1.44 -5.75
N PHE A 124 -11.05 -2.35 -5.23
CA PHE A 124 -10.33 -2.16 -3.98
C PHE A 124 -9.44 -0.92 -4.03
N PHE A 125 -8.63 -0.78 -5.08
CA PHE A 125 -7.72 0.36 -5.20
C PHE A 125 -8.43 1.69 -5.41
N ARG A 126 -9.53 1.71 -6.18
CA ARG A 126 -10.29 2.94 -6.39
C ARG A 126 -10.79 3.52 -5.06
N GLN A 127 -11.28 2.65 -4.18
CA GLN A 127 -11.76 3.09 -2.86
C GLN A 127 -10.61 3.47 -1.92
N LEU A 128 -9.47 2.79 -2.03
CA LEU A 128 -8.27 3.17 -1.30
C LEU A 128 -7.82 4.60 -1.67
N VAL A 129 -7.80 4.93 -2.96
CA VAL A 129 -7.40 6.26 -3.46
C VAL A 129 -8.33 7.34 -2.96
N ILE A 130 -9.64 7.09 -2.97
CA ILE A 130 -10.64 8.05 -2.49
C ILE A 130 -10.52 8.26 -0.98
N GLY A 131 -10.30 7.19 -0.22
CA GLY A 131 -10.31 7.22 1.24
C GLY A 131 -8.99 7.67 1.87
N ALA A 132 -7.84 7.27 1.34
CA ALA A 132 -6.56 7.32 2.05
C ALA A 132 -5.62 8.41 1.49
N THR A 133 -6.03 9.67 1.55
CA THR A 133 -5.24 10.81 1.06
C THR A 133 -3.92 11.03 1.83
N ASN A 134 -3.82 10.50 3.05
CA ASN A 134 -2.64 10.60 3.91
C ASN A 134 -1.73 9.37 3.86
N LEU A 135 -1.92 8.47 2.88
CA LEU A 135 -1.20 7.22 2.81
C LEU A 135 0.29 7.45 2.49
N GLN A 136 1.17 7.01 3.40
CA GLN A 136 2.62 7.15 3.27
C GLN A 136 3.32 5.82 3.03
N SER A 137 2.72 4.71 3.41
CA SER A 137 3.29 3.38 3.28
C SER A 137 2.25 2.41 2.73
N LEU A 138 2.58 1.72 1.65
CA LEU A 138 1.74 0.73 1.02
C LEU A 138 2.51 -0.57 0.80
N THR A 139 2.00 -1.66 1.37
CA THR A 139 2.47 -3.02 1.15
C THR A 139 1.34 -3.84 0.57
N LEU A 140 1.57 -4.40 -0.61
CA LEU A 140 0.65 -5.26 -1.35
C LEU A 140 1.30 -6.62 -1.54
N ALA A 141 0.67 -7.66 -1.01
CA ALA A 141 1.09 -9.04 -1.26
C ALA A 141 0.11 -9.75 -2.18
N ASN A 142 0.63 -10.61 -3.06
CA ASN A 142 -0.11 -11.22 -4.17
C ASN A 142 -0.76 -10.18 -5.10
N TYR A 143 -0.03 -9.11 -5.43
CA TYR A 143 -0.57 -8.11 -6.33
C TYR A 143 -0.66 -8.67 -7.75
N GLU A 144 -1.86 -8.62 -8.30
CA GLU A 144 -2.16 -8.93 -9.70
C GLU A 144 -2.65 -7.64 -10.37
N PRO A 145 -1.88 -7.07 -11.30
CA PRO A 145 -2.26 -5.85 -11.98
C PRO A 145 -3.42 -6.15 -12.93
N ALA A 146 -4.59 -5.62 -12.58
CA ALA A 146 -5.78 -5.72 -13.41
C ALA A 146 -5.80 -4.53 -14.39
N CYS A 147 -5.50 -4.81 -15.66
CA CYS A 147 -5.46 -3.85 -16.78
C CYS A 147 -4.59 -2.60 -16.53
N ASP A 148 -4.40 -1.79 -17.58
CA ASP A 148 -3.52 -0.63 -17.51
C ASP A 148 -4.08 0.50 -16.61
N ASP A 149 -5.38 0.49 -16.29
CA ASP A 149 -6.07 1.53 -15.53
C ASP A 149 -6.05 1.32 -14.00
N SER A 150 -4.92 0.87 -13.45
CA SER A 150 -4.80 0.79 -11.99
C SER A 150 -4.80 2.19 -11.38
N PRO A 151 -5.69 2.50 -10.42
CA PRO A 151 -5.72 3.81 -9.80
C PRO A 151 -4.58 3.99 -8.78
N LEU A 152 -3.63 3.04 -8.70
CA LEU A 152 -2.41 3.16 -7.90
C LEU A 152 -1.63 4.44 -8.23
N GLY A 153 -1.67 4.89 -9.48
CA GLY A 153 -1.02 6.13 -9.91
C GLY A 153 -1.64 7.41 -9.31
N ASP A 154 -2.89 7.34 -8.85
CA ASP A 154 -3.60 8.50 -8.31
C ASP A 154 -3.26 8.76 -6.83
N LEU A 155 -2.56 7.83 -6.18
CA LEU A 155 -2.03 8.07 -4.85
C LEU A 155 -0.97 9.18 -4.91
N GLY A 156 -0.90 9.99 -3.86
CA GLY A 156 0.11 11.04 -3.70
C GLY A 156 0.91 10.84 -2.42
N GLY A 157 2.12 11.40 -2.35
CA GLY A 157 2.86 11.48 -1.09
C GLY A 157 3.44 10.17 -0.54
N LEU A 158 3.36 9.07 -1.31
CA LEU A 158 3.81 7.76 -0.86
C LEU A 158 5.34 7.76 -0.65
N ARG A 159 5.77 7.29 0.52
CA ARG A 159 7.18 7.22 0.95
C ARG A 159 7.73 5.80 0.93
N ARG A 160 6.88 4.80 1.18
CA ARG A 160 7.24 3.38 1.12
C ARG A 160 6.26 2.65 0.22
N LEU A 161 6.79 1.93 -0.75
CA LEU A 161 6.03 1.01 -1.59
C LEU A 161 6.68 -0.37 -1.55
N SER A 162 5.90 -1.39 -1.22
CA SER A 162 6.30 -2.79 -1.26
C SER A 162 5.27 -3.59 -2.02
N ILE A 163 5.63 -4.16 -3.16
CA ILE A 163 4.75 -4.99 -3.97
C ILE A 163 5.39 -6.36 -4.15
N ASP A 164 4.68 -7.37 -3.64
CA ASP A 164 4.96 -8.78 -3.87
C ASP A 164 3.94 -9.28 -4.89
N PHE A 165 4.40 -9.46 -6.13
CA PHE A 165 3.59 -9.97 -7.22
C PHE A 165 3.36 -11.46 -7.03
N LEU A 166 2.28 -11.98 -7.61
CA LEU A 166 1.98 -13.40 -7.54
C LEU A 166 3.00 -14.21 -8.37
N GLY A 167 4.12 -14.58 -7.77
CA GLY A 167 5.12 -15.48 -8.34
C GLY A 167 4.77 -16.93 -8.04
N GLY A 168 4.19 -17.64 -9.00
CA GLY A 168 3.92 -19.07 -8.90
C GLY A 168 4.07 -19.77 -10.26
N PRO A 169 4.26 -21.10 -10.29
CA PRO A 169 4.38 -21.84 -11.54
C PRO A 169 3.11 -21.63 -12.39
N GLY A 170 3.26 -20.97 -13.54
CA GLY A 170 2.17 -20.62 -14.45
C GLY A 170 1.76 -19.13 -14.45
N HIS A 171 2.29 -18.30 -13.55
CA HIS A 171 2.10 -16.85 -13.61
C HIS A 171 3.23 -16.19 -14.39
N SER A 172 2.89 -15.33 -15.35
CA SER A 172 3.88 -14.51 -16.05
C SER A 172 4.45 -13.46 -15.10
N GLU A 173 5.77 -13.27 -15.16
CA GLU A 173 6.45 -12.14 -14.51
C GLU A 173 5.76 -10.83 -14.90
N TYR A 174 5.64 -9.89 -13.95
CA TYR A 174 5.06 -8.60 -14.28
C TYR A 174 6.03 -7.75 -15.09
N PHE A 175 5.61 -7.30 -16.27
CA PHE A 175 6.40 -6.43 -17.12
C PHE A 175 6.30 -4.97 -16.62
N LEU A 176 7.34 -4.52 -15.93
CA LEU A 176 7.46 -3.14 -15.52
C LEU A 176 7.99 -2.30 -16.68
N THR A 177 7.07 -1.61 -17.36
CA THR A 177 7.38 -0.61 -18.38
C THR A 177 7.05 0.79 -17.84
N ARG A 178 7.42 1.84 -18.57
CA ARG A 178 7.07 3.22 -18.21
C ARG A 178 5.56 3.44 -18.22
N ASP A 179 4.88 2.82 -19.18
CA ASP A 179 3.46 3.02 -19.45
C ASP A 179 2.55 2.10 -18.63
N SER A 180 3.12 1.03 -18.05
CA SER A 180 2.38 0.14 -17.16
C SER A 180 1.87 0.91 -15.93
N ALA A 181 0.76 0.44 -15.35
CA ALA A 181 0.13 1.14 -14.23
C ALA A 181 1.08 1.35 -13.04
N LEU A 182 1.92 0.36 -12.72
CA LEU A 182 2.96 0.52 -11.71
C LEU A 182 4.07 1.47 -12.17
N GLY A 183 4.48 1.42 -13.43
CA GLY A 183 5.47 2.36 -13.99
C GLY A 183 5.03 3.82 -13.83
N ARG A 184 3.79 4.12 -14.21
CA ARG A 184 3.16 5.43 -14.02
C ARG A 184 3.07 5.80 -12.55
N ALA A 185 2.64 4.88 -11.68
CA ALA A 185 2.58 5.13 -10.24
C ALA A 185 3.96 5.46 -9.66
N LEU A 186 4.99 4.69 -10.01
CA LEU A 186 6.35 4.95 -9.56
C LEU A 186 6.89 6.31 -10.03
N LEU A 187 6.53 6.75 -11.24
CA LEU A 187 6.86 8.09 -11.72
C LEU A 187 6.15 9.18 -10.91
N ASN A 188 4.89 8.95 -10.52
CA ASN A 188 4.14 9.90 -9.69
C ASN A 188 4.71 10.01 -8.28
N PHE A 189 5.28 8.93 -7.75
CA PHE A 189 5.95 8.93 -6.44
C PHE A 189 7.41 9.38 -6.48
N ARG A 190 7.92 9.83 -7.64
CA ARG A 190 9.35 10.12 -7.85
C ARG A 190 9.98 10.96 -6.75
N ASP A 191 9.31 12.02 -6.36
CA ASP A 191 9.85 13.03 -5.43
C ASP A 191 9.56 12.69 -3.96
N THR A 192 8.74 11.67 -3.69
CA THR A 192 8.30 11.32 -2.32
C THR A 192 8.79 9.96 -1.85
N LEU A 193 9.04 9.04 -2.78
CA LEU A 193 9.41 7.66 -2.49
C LEU A 193 10.82 7.59 -1.87
N LYS A 194 10.89 6.94 -0.71
CA LYS A 194 12.12 6.72 0.06
C LYS A 194 12.52 5.25 0.14
N GLU A 195 11.54 4.35 0.08
CA GLU A 195 11.75 2.91 0.18
C GLU A 195 10.91 2.19 -0.88
N LEU A 196 11.57 1.37 -1.69
CA LEU A 196 10.94 0.59 -2.76
C LEU A 196 11.32 -0.89 -2.61
N SER A 197 10.32 -1.76 -2.55
CA SER A 197 10.49 -3.22 -2.57
C SER A 197 9.62 -3.83 -3.66
N LEU A 198 10.23 -4.52 -4.62
CA LEU A 198 9.52 -5.21 -5.71
C LEU A 198 10.00 -6.66 -5.79
N ASP A 199 9.06 -7.59 -5.95
CA ASP A 199 9.33 -9.02 -6.13
C ASP A 199 8.70 -9.54 -7.43
N SER A 200 9.36 -10.44 -8.15
CA SER A 200 8.82 -11.15 -9.31
C SER A 200 8.42 -10.22 -10.48
N ILE A 201 9.32 -9.31 -10.81
CA ILE A 201 9.16 -8.35 -11.91
C ILE A 201 10.15 -8.60 -13.04
N ARG A 202 9.71 -8.35 -14.28
CA ARG A 202 10.58 -8.18 -15.43
C ARG A 202 10.74 -6.70 -15.72
N TRP A 203 11.96 -6.20 -15.55
CA TRP A 203 12.28 -4.80 -15.73
C TRP A 203 12.50 -4.50 -17.22
N ASN A 204 11.64 -3.65 -17.79
CA ASN A 204 11.68 -3.28 -19.21
C ASN A 204 11.32 -1.80 -19.42
N LEU A 205 12.21 -0.90 -19.01
CA LEU A 205 11.98 0.55 -19.14
C LEU A 205 12.40 1.12 -20.50
N ASP A 206 13.23 0.38 -21.25
CA ASP A 206 13.86 0.88 -22.48
C ASP A 206 13.12 0.44 -23.75
N ALA A 207 12.15 -0.48 -23.68
CA ALA A 207 11.54 -1.07 -24.88
C ALA A 207 10.70 -0.13 -25.74
N ASN A 208 10.27 1.02 -25.22
CA ASN A 208 9.39 1.93 -25.94
C ASN A 208 10.12 3.15 -26.53
N ASP A 209 11.43 3.31 -26.29
CA ASP A 209 12.20 4.32 -27.00
C ASP A 209 12.61 3.72 -28.36
N PRO A 210 12.01 4.14 -29.49
CA PRO A 210 12.48 3.72 -30.81
C PRO A 210 13.95 4.06 -30.89
N LEU A 211 14.77 3.05 -31.20
CA LEU A 211 16.23 3.13 -31.30
C LEU A 211 16.64 4.51 -31.83
N PRO A 212 17.48 5.26 -31.10
CA PRO A 212 17.83 6.60 -31.51
C PRO A 212 18.55 6.52 -32.85
N HIS A 213 17.83 6.82 -33.94
CA HIS A 213 18.47 7.13 -35.20
C HIS A 213 19.46 8.26 -34.90
N ALA A 214 20.73 8.00 -35.21
CA ALA A 214 21.93 8.53 -34.56
C ALA A 214 22.18 10.06 -34.64
N SER A 215 21.18 10.90 -34.90
CA SER A 215 21.41 12.30 -35.25
C SER A 215 20.49 13.34 -34.59
N SER A 216 19.49 12.99 -33.77
CA SER A 216 18.64 13.99 -33.12
C SER A 216 18.95 14.18 -31.63
N ARG A 217 19.86 15.12 -31.35
CA ARG A 217 20.27 15.60 -30.01
C ARG A 217 19.20 16.40 -29.26
N LEU A 218 17.91 16.15 -29.50
CA LEU A 218 16.81 16.80 -28.80
C LEU A 218 15.78 15.75 -28.38
N VAL A 219 16.17 14.85 -27.47
CA VAL A 219 15.20 14.04 -26.70
C VAL A 219 14.56 14.97 -25.66
N LEU A 220 13.67 15.83 -26.15
CA LEU A 220 12.83 16.72 -25.37
C LEU A 220 11.76 15.87 -24.67
N GLY A 221 11.98 15.54 -23.39
CA GLY A 221 10.89 15.17 -22.47
C GLY A 221 11.04 13.84 -21.73
N GLY A 222 11.98 12.98 -22.14
CA GLY A 222 12.24 11.70 -21.48
C GLY A 222 12.98 11.90 -20.15
N ARG A 223 12.29 12.35 -19.10
CA ARG A 223 12.89 12.35 -17.75
C ARG A 223 13.38 10.93 -17.43
N PRO A 224 14.63 10.76 -16.95
CA PRO A 224 15.14 9.45 -16.59
C PRO A 224 14.27 8.84 -15.49
N PHE A 225 14.07 7.52 -15.57
CA PHE A 225 13.36 6.75 -14.57
C PHE A 225 14.25 6.59 -13.33
N MET A 226 14.29 7.65 -12.52
CA MET A 226 15.13 7.76 -11.33
C MET A 226 14.33 8.29 -10.15
N TRP A 227 14.54 7.71 -8.97
CA TRP A 227 13.95 8.18 -7.71
C TRP A 227 15.05 8.74 -6.81
N PRO A 228 15.30 10.07 -6.88
CA PRO A 228 16.45 10.68 -6.22
C PRO A 228 16.45 10.53 -4.68
N HIS A 229 15.31 10.20 -4.09
CA HIS A 229 15.14 10.10 -2.64
C HIS A 229 15.05 8.65 -2.14
N VAL A 230 15.12 7.64 -3.02
CA VAL A 230 15.10 6.23 -2.60
C VAL A 230 16.42 5.87 -1.92
N THR A 231 16.33 5.56 -0.63
CA THR A 231 17.47 5.17 0.22
C THR A 231 17.51 3.67 0.48
N LYS A 232 16.38 2.98 0.30
CA LYS A 232 16.28 1.51 0.40
C LYS A 232 15.60 0.96 -0.84
N LEU A 233 16.32 0.10 -1.55
CA LEU A 233 15.84 -0.60 -2.73
C LEU A 233 15.99 -2.10 -2.50
N HIS A 234 14.87 -2.82 -2.55
CA HIS A 234 14.83 -4.28 -2.41
C HIS A 234 14.20 -4.87 -3.66
N LEU A 235 15.01 -5.59 -4.45
CA LEU A 235 14.59 -6.24 -5.67
C LEU A 235 14.77 -7.75 -5.51
N LYS A 236 13.70 -8.51 -5.71
CA LYS A 236 13.69 -9.98 -5.64
C LYS A 236 13.12 -10.56 -6.92
N ASN A 237 13.68 -11.67 -7.39
CA ASN A 237 13.25 -12.34 -8.62
C ASN A 237 13.08 -11.36 -9.80
N VAL A 238 14.07 -10.48 -9.98
CA VAL A 238 14.05 -9.48 -11.04
C VAL A 238 14.81 -9.97 -12.25
N SER A 239 14.12 -10.12 -13.37
CA SER A 239 14.73 -10.35 -14.67
C SER A 239 14.87 -9.01 -15.39
N ILE A 240 16.07 -8.69 -15.87
CA ILE A 240 16.28 -7.50 -16.72
C ILE A 240 16.14 -7.99 -18.17
N ALA A 241 15.18 -7.45 -18.90
CA ALA A 241 15.06 -7.71 -20.33
C ALA A 241 16.29 -7.09 -21.03
N SER A 242 17.32 -7.89 -21.25
CA SER A 242 18.49 -7.47 -22.02
C SER A 242 18.04 -7.17 -23.45
N VAL A 243 18.24 -5.93 -23.91
CA VAL A 243 17.96 -5.44 -25.27
C VAL A 243 18.74 -6.22 -26.36
N LYS A 244 19.61 -7.16 -25.99
CA LYS A 244 20.50 -7.90 -26.91
C LYS A 244 19.85 -8.82 -27.94
N ASN A 245 18.53 -9.00 -27.97
CA ASN A 245 17.89 -10.01 -28.85
C ASN A 245 17.22 -9.49 -30.13
N GLN A 246 17.31 -8.19 -30.47
CA GLN A 246 16.72 -7.69 -31.72
C GLN A 246 17.69 -7.55 -32.90
N ILE A 247 19.00 -7.67 -32.69
CA ILE A 247 20.00 -7.56 -33.78
C ILE A 247 20.30 -8.92 -34.44
N ALA A 248 19.91 -10.04 -33.82
CA ALA A 248 20.20 -11.38 -34.35
C ALA A 248 19.18 -11.93 -35.38
N MET A 249 18.06 -11.22 -35.64
CA MET A 249 17.07 -11.65 -36.65
C MET A 249 17.13 -10.89 -37.98
N GLU A 250 17.92 -9.82 -38.11
CA GLU A 250 18.05 -9.08 -39.37
C GLU A 250 19.25 -9.54 -40.24
N HIS A 251 20.06 -10.50 -39.79
CA HIS A 251 21.22 -11.00 -40.55
C HIS A 251 21.07 -12.42 -41.14
N SER A 252 19.85 -12.96 -41.22
CA SER A 252 19.57 -14.27 -41.86
C SER A 252 18.58 -14.18 -43.03
N VAL A 253 18.72 -13.15 -43.86
CA VAL A 253 18.22 -13.18 -45.24
C VAL A 253 19.33 -12.66 -46.15
N GLY A 254 20.14 -13.60 -46.64
CA GLY A 254 21.12 -13.45 -47.69
C GLY A 254 21.24 -14.79 -48.40
#